data_AF-A0A6P0IY41-F1
#
_entry.id   AF-A0A6P0IY41-F1
#
_cell.length_a   1.000
_cell.length_b   1.000
_cell.length_c   1.000
_cell.angle_alpha   90.00
_cell.angle_beta   90.00
_cell.angle_gamma   90.00
#
_symmetry.space_group_name_H-M   'P 1'
#
loop_
_entity.id
_entity.type
_entity.pdbx_description
1 polymer ?
#
loop_
_entity_poly.entity_id
_entity_poly.type
_entity_poly.pdbx_seq_one_letter_code
_entity_poly.pdbx_strand_id
1 'polypeptide(L)'
;MANFSHRPLAVDLFAGAGGFSLGIEQAGFDVAVAVEQDPIHGAVYAFNSPQTKVLCTDVATLSGQEIQKALREWASQRGQNQDCREVSSQVSTIDLVIDLVIGGPPCQGFSLIGKRQVDDARNNLVFEFCRLVKELQPRYFVMENVPGLAQNKYQDLFEQLISEFKAAGYTITEPVKVLNAADFGVPQKRRRLFLLGSRLGEAPVVYPDSELGSHQWVTVKDAIADLPNLDDFPELQKSDCVELTPEQLDLLQALAMPYVEKLRDLITDPGNFAYPRQWNPQRLTSSPQTQHTETSIERFRNTPMGEVEST
;
A
#
# COMPACT_ATOMS: atom_id res chain seq x y z
N MET A 1 5.11 -9.49 22.97
CA MET A 1 4.69 -8.17 22.41
C MET A 1 5.95 -7.33 22.32
N ALA A 2 6.29 -6.83 21.14
CA ALA A 2 7.41 -5.92 21.01
C ALA A 2 7.11 -4.65 21.82
N ASN A 3 7.94 -4.39 22.82
CA ASN A 3 7.78 -3.27 23.74
C ASN A 3 8.40 -2.03 23.09
N PHE A 4 7.75 -1.50 22.05
CA PHE A 4 8.16 -0.25 21.45
C PHE A 4 7.72 0.88 22.38
N SER A 5 8.67 1.58 23.00
CA SER A 5 8.37 2.77 23.79
C SER A 5 7.67 3.85 22.95
N HIS A 6 7.88 3.85 21.62
CA HIS A 6 7.24 4.69 20.63
C HIS A 6 7.19 3.96 19.27
N ARG A 7 6.15 4.20 18.46
CA ARG A 7 6.06 3.67 17.08
C ARG A 7 7.05 4.41 16.16
N PRO A 8 7.82 3.71 15.31
CA PRO A 8 8.75 4.34 14.37
C PRO A 8 8.02 5.17 13.30
N LEU A 9 8.66 6.22 12.81
CA LEU A 9 8.05 7.18 11.86
C LEU A 9 8.34 6.83 10.41
N ALA A 10 7.30 6.88 9.57
CA ALA A 10 7.40 6.65 8.14
C ALA A 10 6.88 7.85 7.32
N VAL A 11 7.45 8.03 6.14
CA VAL A 11 6.95 8.92 5.07
C VAL A 11 6.68 8.09 3.83
N ASP A 12 5.50 8.27 3.22
CA ASP A 12 5.12 7.60 1.97
C ASP A 12 5.15 8.60 0.80
N LEU A 13 5.98 8.30 -0.20
CA LEU A 13 6.09 9.06 -1.43
C LEU A 13 5.38 8.31 -2.55
N PHE A 14 4.61 9.00 -3.38
CA PHE A 14 3.78 8.37 -4.42
C PHE A 14 2.73 7.44 -3.80
N ALA A 15 2.04 7.93 -2.76
CA ALA A 15 1.28 7.12 -1.82
C ALA A 15 0.03 6.45 -2.43
N GLY A 16 -0.50 6.97 -3.55
CA GLY A 16 -1.74 6.52 -4.14
C GLY A 16 -2.88 6.57 -3.13
N ALA A 17 -3.72 5.53 -3.13
CA ALA A 17 -4.80 5.38 -2.15
C ALA A 17 -4.33 4.85 -0.78
N GLY A 18 -3.02 4.63 -0.57
CA GLY A 18 -2.44 4.25 0.73
C GLY A 18 -2.27 2.76 0.99
N GLY A 19 -2.33 1.90 -0.02
CA GLY A 19 -2.15 0.46 0.17
C GLY A 19 -0.78 0.06 0.71
N PHE A 20 0.29 0.76 0.30
CA PHE A 20 1.64 0.51 0.82
C PHE A 20 1.77 1.01 2.27
N SER A 21 1.30 2.23 2.53
CA SER A 21 1.16 2.78 3.88
C SER A 21 0.39 1.87 4.84
N LEU A 22 -0.70 1.24 4.40
CA LEU A 22 -1.48 0.33 5.23
C LEU A 22 -0.63 -0.84 5.74
N GLY A 23 0.17 -1.47 4.86
CA GLY A 23 1.09 -2.54 5.27
C GLY A 23 2.18 -2.06 6.24
N ILE A 24 2.69 -0.84 6.05
CA ILE A 24 3.67 -0.24 6.96
C ILE A 24 3.06 0.08 8.33
N GLU A 25 1.81 0.55 8.36
CA GLU A 25 1.08 0.77 9.61
C GLU A 25 0.79 -0.54 10.35
N GLN A 26 0.39 -1.59 9.61
CA GLN A 26 0.21 -2.95 10.13
C GLN A 26 1.51 -3.50 10.72
N ALA A 27 2.68 -3.13 10.18
CA ALA A 27 3.99 -3.48 10.72
C ALA A 27 4.40 -2.67 11.97
N GLY A 28 3.58 -1.70 12.41
CA GLY A 28 3.78 -0.96 13.66
C GLY A 28 4.33 0.46 13.51
N PHE A 29 4.45 0.98 12.29
CA PHE A 29 4.89 2.35 12.04
C PHE A 29 3.76 3.37 12.18
N ASP A 30 4.11 4.60 12.48
CA ASP A 30 3.29 5.78 12.23
C ASP A 30 3.66 6.37 10.87
N VAL A 31 2.79 6.22 9.88
CA VAL A 31 2.94 6.94 8.61
C VAL A 31 2.50 8.38 8.81
N ALA A 32 3.46 9.26 9.05
CA ALA A 32 3.21 10.63 9.48
C ALA A 32 2.83 11.55 8.31
N VAL A 33 3.51 11.39 7.17
CA VAL A 33 3.30 12.19 5.97
C VAL A 33 3.17 11.27 4.76
N ALA A 34 2.20 11.54 3.91
CA ALA A 34 2.02 10.89 2.62
C ALA A 34 1.98 11.95 1.51
N VAL A 35 2.66 11.71 0.40
CA VAL A 35 2.69 12.61 -0.77
C VAL A 35 2.00 11.92 -1.93
N GLU A 36 0.94 12.53 -2.45
CA GLU A 36 0.19 12.03 -3.59
C GLU A 36 -0.22 13.20 -4.48
N GLN A 37 0.00 13.11 -5.78
CA GLN A 37 -0.29 14.20 -6.70
C GLN A 37 -1.76 14.23 -7.12
N ASP A 38 -2.38 13.06 -7.27
CA ASP A 38 -3.77 12.93 -7.67
C ASP A 38 -4.71 13.27 -6.50
N PRO A 39 -5.56 14.30 -6.61
CA PRO A 39 -6.41 14.73 -5.51
C PRO A 39 -7.48 13.69 -5.12
N ILE A 40 -7.89 12.81 -6.03
CA ILE A 40 -8.86 11.74 -5.74
C ILE A 40 -8.19 10.67 -4.90
N HIS A 41 -7.01 10.21 -5.30
CA HIS A 41 -6.24 9.24 -4.50
C HIS A 41 -5.85 9.81 -3.14
N GLY A 42 -5.39 11.06 -3.09
CA GLY A 42 -5.07 11.74 -1.84
C GLY A 42 -6.27 11.87 -0.89
N ALA A 43 -7.47 12.15 -1.43
CA ALA A 43 -8.71 12.18 -0.65
C ALA A 43 -9.09 10.80 -0.10
N VAL A 44 -8.96 9.74 -0.92
CA VAL A 44 -9.18 8.35 -0.48
C VAL A 44 -8.18 7.96 0.60
N TYR A 45 -6.90 8.32 0.44
CA TYR A 45 -5.88 8.09 1.47
C TYR A 45 -6.30 8.78 2.79
N ALA A 46 -6.59 10.09 2.74
CA ALA A 46 -6.93 10.87 3.93
C ALA A 46 -8.19 10.35 4.65
N PHE A 47 -9.17 9.85 3.89
CA PHE A 47 -10.36 9.21 4.45
C PHE A 47 -10.02 7.94 5.21
N ASN A 48 -9.14 7.09 4.66
CA ASN A 48 -8.77 5.82 5.26
C ASN A 48 -7.68 5.94 6.35
N SER A 49 -6.91 7.01 6.37
CA SER A 49 -5.83 7.26 7.33
C SER A 49 -5.88 8.71 7.84
N PRO A 50 -6.92 9.06 8.62
CA PRO A 50 -7.14 10.43 9.10
C PRO A 50 -6.01 10.95 10.00
N GLN A 51 -5.23 10.04 10.60
CA GLN A 51 -4.05 10.35 11.38
C GLN A 51 -2.84 10.78 10.55
N THR A 52 -2.84 10.62 9.23
CA THR A 52 -1.69 10.94 8.36
C THR A 52 -1.88 12.31 7.70
N LYS A 53 -0.81 13.11 7.64
CA LYS A 53 -0.82 14.36 6.90
C LYS A 53 -0.60 14.08 5.41
N VAL A 54 -1.65 14.20 4.60
CA VAL A 54 -1.57 14.05 3.15
C VAL A 54 -1.19 15.38 2.49
N LEU A 55 -0.12 15.37 1.71
CA LEU A 55 0.34 16.47 0.86
C LEU A 55 -0.10 16.19 -0.58
N CYS A 56 -1.10 16.92 -1.05
CA CYS A 56 -1.58 16.84 -2.42
C CYS A 56 -0.67 17.65 -3.36
N THR A 57 0.47 17.10 -3.77
CA THR A 57 1.49 17.83 -4.55
C THR A 57 2.38 16.89 -5.38
N ASP A 58 3.08 17.44 -6.35
CA ASP A 58 4.05 16.72 -7.17
C ASP A 58 5.39 16.57 -6.43
N VAL A 59 5.81 15.32 -6.26
CA VAL A 59 7.10 14.94 -5.65
C VAL A 59 8.29 15.63 -6.34
N ALA A 60 8.24 15.85 -7.66
CA ALA A 60 9.32 16.50 -8.40
C ALA A 60 9.52 17.98 -8.03
N THR A 61 8.47 18.63 -7.50
CA THR A 61 8.53 20.03 -7.06
C THR A 61 8.67 20.18 -5.55
N LEU A 62 8.48 19.09 -4.80
CA LEU A 62 8.51 19.06 -3.36
C LEU A 62 9.95 18.94 -2.83
N SER A 63 10.27 19.72 -1.80
CA SER A 63 11.53 19.63 -1.07
C SER A 63 11.41 18.84 0.24
N GLY A 64 12.52 18.27 0.70
CA GLY A 64 12.61 17.62 2.01
C GLY A 64 12.31 18.59 3.16
N GLN A 65 12.58 19.89 3.00
CA GLN A 65 12.22 20.91 4.00
C GLN A 65 10.70 21.06 4.17
N GLU A 66 9.95 21.00 3.08
CA GLU A 66 8.49 21.06 3.12
C GLU A 66 7.90 19.80 3.77
N ILE A 67 8.47 18.62 3.50
CA ILE A 67 8.09 17.37 4.18
C ILE A 67 8.41 17.45 5.68
N GLN A 68 9.59 17.95 6.06
CA GLN A 68 9.95 18.14 7.48
C GLN A 68 9.01 19.14 8.17
N LYS A 69 8.58 20.20 7.47
CA LYS A 69 7.58 21.14 7.98
C LYS A 69 6.25 20.42 8.22
N ALA A 70 5.76 19.65 7.25
CA ALA A 70 4.54 18.86 7.39
C ALA A 70 4.61 17.84 8.53
N LEU A 71 5.78 17.23 8.73
CA LEU A 71 6.05 16.31 9.84
C LEU A 71 5.95 17.00 11.21
N ARG A 72 6.49 18.22 11.34
CA ARG A 72 6.35 19.02 12.57
C ARG A 72 4.90 19.45 12.82
N GLU A 73 4.18 19.84 11.77
CA GLU A 73 2.74 20.15 11.87
C GLU A 73 1.94 18.93 12.35
N TRP A 74 2.18 17.77 11.75
CA TRP A 74 1.58 16.49 12.15
C TRP A 74 1.85 16.17 13.62
N ALA A 75 3.11 16.25 14.06
CA ALA A 75 3.48 15.94 15.44
C ALA A 75 2.81 16.88 16.45
N SER A 76 2.64 18.16 16.09
CA SER A 76 1.97 19.15 16.94
C SER A 76 0.48 18.87 17.15
N GLN A 77 -0.18 18.26 16.16
CA GLN A 77 -1.60 17.92 16.20
C GLN A 77 -1.85 16.61 16.97
N ARG A 78 -0.92 15.65 16.86
CA ARG A 78 -1.04 14.35 17.54
C ARG A 78 -1.11 14.47 19.06
N GLY A 79 -0.40 15.43 19.65
CA GLY A 79 -0.43 15.70 21.10
C GLY A 79 -1.75 16.29 21.63
N GLN A 80 -2.69 16.68 20.76
CA GLN A 80 -3.97 17.30 21.15
C GLN A 80 -5.17 16.33 21.05
N ASN A 81 -5.02 15.18 20.38
CA ASN A 81 -6.09 14.19 20.24
C ASN A 81 -6.08 13.20 21.42
N GLN A 82 -7.09 13.31 22.28
CA GLN A 82 -7.28 12.55 23.54
C GLN A 82 -7.40 11.03 23.36
N ASP A 83 -7.55 10.51 22.14
CA ASP A 83 -7.65 9.06 21.86
C ASP A 83 -6.29 8.35 21.74
N CYS A 84 -5.19 9.11 21.69
CA CYS A 84 -3.84 8.53 21.75
C CYS A 84 -3.49 8.26 23.21
N ARG A 85 -3.81 7.05 23.71
CA ARG A 85 -3.38 6.57 25.03
C ARG A 85 -1.89 6.90 25.25
N GLU A 86 -1.65 7.78 26.21
CA GLU A 86 -0.34 8.15 26.78
C GLU A 86 0.79 8.38 25.77
N VAL A 87 0.63 9.34 24.86
CA VAL A 87 1.80 10.00 24.28
C VAL A 87 2.26 11.07 25.27
N SER A 88 3.36 10.78 25.98
CA SER A 88 4.05 11.73 26.86
C SER A 88 4.16 13.08 26.17
N SER A 89 3.65 14.12 26.83
CA SER A 89 3.53 15.50 26.37
C SER A 89 4.88 16.24 26.21
N GLN A 90 5.94 15.53 25.84
CA GLN A 90 7.31 16.03 25.75
C GLN A 90 8.03 15.55 24.47
N VAL A 91 7.33 15.42 23.34
CA VAL A 91 8.03 15.39 22.05
C VAL A 91 8.47 16.81 21.74
N SER A 92 9.70 17.16 22.11
CA SER A 92 10.32 18.39 21.59
C SER A 92 10.36 18.28 20.07
N THR A 93 9.83 19.29 19.38
CA THR A 93 9.79 19.41 17.91
C THR A 93 11.16 19.45 17.23
N ILE A 94 12.23 19.23 18.00
CA ILE A 94 13.61 19.52 17.64
C ILE A 94 14.29 18.35 16.92
N ASP A 95 13.90 17.08 17.14
CA ASP A 95 14.51 15.94 16.43
C ASP A 95 13.51 14.81 16.11
N LEU A 96 12.53 15.07 15.23
CA LEU A 96 11.72 14.00 14.64
C LEU A 96 12.59 13.22 13.64
N VAL A 97 13.06 12.04 14.04
CA VAL A 97 13.82 11.13 13.19
C VAL A 97 12.85 10.37 12.28
N ILE A 98 13.09 10.42 10.97
CA ILE A 98 12.35 9.59 10.01
C ILE A 98 13.04 8.22 10.00
N ASP A 99 12.35 7.18 10.47
CA ASP A 99 12.89 5.82 10.45
C ASP A 99 12.81 5.23 9.05
N LEU A 100 11.73 5.51 8.31
CA LEU A 100 11.45 4.87 7.02
C LEU A 100 10.90 5.85 5.98
N VAL A 101 11.43 5.79 4.76
CA VAL A 101 10.77 6.34 3.56
C VAL A 101 10.35 5.20 2.65
N ILE A 102 9.06 5.12 2.32
CA ILE A 102 8.56 4.19 1.31
C ILE A 102 8.09 4.93 0.06
N GLY A 103 8.02 4.21 -1.06
CA GLY A 103 7.33 4.75 -2.23
C GLY A 103 7.39 3.85 -3.46
N GLY A 104 6.43 4.03 -4.35
CA GLY A 104 6.31 3.32 -5.62
C GLY A 104 6.36 4.28 -6.82
N PRO A 105 7.52 4.91 -7.12
CA PRO A 105 7.61 5.87 -8.21
C PRO A 105 7.17 5.24 -9.54
N PRO A 106 6.26 5.89 -10.29
CA PRO A 106 5.65 5.29 -11.46
C PRO A 106 6.68 5.04 -12.56
N CYS A 107 6.57 3.86 -13.16
CA CYS A 107 7.49 3.33 -14.15
C CYS A 107 6.78 3.26 -15.51
N GLN A 108 6.04 4.30 -15.89
CA GLN A 108 5.15 4.27 -17.07
C GLN A 108 5.90 4.30 -18.42
N GLY A 109 7.18 4.69 -18.44
CA GLY A 109 8.08 4.51 -19.61
C GLY A 109 8.53 3.05 -19.84
N PHE A 110 8.11 2.12 -18.98
CA PHE A 110 8.65 0.76 -18.90
C PHE A 110 7.61 -0.34 -19.21
N SER A 111 6.47 0.03 -19.81
CA SER A 111 5.52 -0.98 -20.34
C SER A 111 6.11 -1.68 -21.57
N LEU A 112 5.80 -2.98 -21.72
CA LEU A 112 6.25 -3.87 -22.80
C LEU A 112 5.85 -3.41 -24.22
N ILE A 113 5.17 -2.27 -24.36
CA ILE A 113 4.63 -1.74 -25.62
C ILE A 113 5.06 -0.27 -25.73
N GLY A 114 6.23 -0.02 -26.31
CA GLY A 114 6.68 1.34 -26.57
C GLY A 114 8.12 1.44 -27.09
N LYS A 115 8.30 2.20 -28.19
CA LYS A 115 9.61 2.54 -28.77
C LYS A 115 10.47 3.26 -27.73
N ARG A 116 11.78 2.94 -27.73
CA ARG A 116 12.86 3.60 -26.97
C ARG A 116 12.62 5.11 -26.82
N GLN A 117 12.15 5.54 -25.66
CA GLN A 117 12.32 6.92 -25.18
C GLN A 117 12.96 6.82 -23.80
N VAL A 118 14.29 6.85 -23.80
CA VAL A 118 15.10 6.91 -22.57
C VAL A 118 14.86 8.27 -21.86
N ASP A 119 14.48 9.30 -22.63
CA ASP A 119 14.18 10.67 -22.18
C ASP A 119 12.73 10.91 -21.71
N ASP A 120 11.95 9.86 -21.40
CA ASP A 120 10.63 10.06 -20.80
C ASP A 120 10.79 10.68 -19.40
N ALA A 121 10.23 11.88 -19.18
CA ALA A 121 10.31 12.60 -17.91
C ALA A 121 9.85 11.75 -16.70
N ARG A 122 9.01 10.74 -16.92
CA ARG A 122 8.53 9.81 -15.89
C ARG A 122 9.63 8.85 -15.40
N ASN A 123 10.65 8.57 -16.21
CA ASN A 123 11.83 7.80 -15.79
C ASN A 123 12.67 8.55 -14.75
N ASN A 124 12.49 9.87 -14.61
CA ASN A 124 13.19 10.67 -13.61
C ASN A 124 12.59 10.53 -12.21
N LEU A 125 11.36 10.02 -12.06
CA LEU A 125 10.69 9.96 -10.76
C LEU A 125 11.35 8.98 -9.78
N VAL A 126 12.08 7.96 -10.27
CA VAL A 126 12.93 7.12 -9.41
C VAL A 126 14.12 7.90 -8.84
N PHE A 127 14.65 8.88 -9.59
CA PHE A 127 15.70 9.76 -9.12
C PHE A 127 15.15 10.86 -8.21
N GLU A 128 13.90 11.31 -8.41
CA GLU A 128 13.22 12.20 -7.46
C GLU A 128 12.97 11.50 -6.11
N PHE A 129 12.58 10.22 -6.13
CA PHE A 129 12.53 9.40 -4.92
C PHE A 129 13.90 9.35 -4.24
N CYS A 130 14.97 9.07 -5.00
CA CYS A 130 16.33 9.08 -4.47
C CYS A 130 16.69 10.44 -3.86
N ARG A 131 16.44 11.55 -4.57
CA ARG A 131 16.69 12.92 -4.12
C ARG A 131 16.04 13.18 -2.77
N LEU A 132 14.75 12.87 -2.62
CA LEU A 132 14.05 13.06 -1.35
C LEU A 132 14.60 12.16 -0.24
N VAL A 133 14.99 10.93 -0.52
CA VAL A 133 15.72 10.10 0.46
C VAL A 133 17.05 10.76 0.86
N LYS A 134 17.79 11.39 -0.07
CA LYS A 134 19.02 12.13 0.25
C LYS A 134 18.76 13.35 1.11
N GLU A 135 17.66 14.07 0.87
CA GLU A 135 17.31 15.28 1.63
C GLU A 135 16.75 14.95 3.03
N LEU A 136 15.95 13.89 3.14
CA LEU A 136 15.31 13.47 4.38
C LEU A 136 16.21 12.63 5.28
N GLN A 137 17.21 11.95 4.71
CA GLN A 137 18.15 11.08 5.43
C GLN A 137 17.49 10.08 6.39
N PRO A 138 16.45 9.31 5.98
CA PRO A 138 15.84 8.31 6.85
C PRO A 138 16.83 7.21 7.25
N ARG A 139 16.51 6.44 8.29
CA ARG A 139 17.32 5.25 8.65
C ARG A 139 17.23 4.17 7.59
N TYR A 140 16.05 4.01 6.99
CA TYR A 140 15.74 3.01 5.99
C TYR A 140 14.90 3.59 4.84
N PHE A 141 14.98 2.96 3.67
CA PHE A 141 14.00 3.17 2.62
C PHE A 141 13.57 1.87 1.96
N VAL A 142 12.35 1.86 1.43
CA VAL A 142 11.83 0.79 0.57
C VAL A 142 11.23 1.40 -0.68
N MET A 143 11.82 1.10 -1.83
CA MET A 143 11.27 1.48 -3.12
C MET A 143 10.62 0.26 -3.78
N GLU A 144 9.34 0.34 -4.08
CA GLU A 144 8.60 -0.67 -4.84
C GLU A 144 8.63 -0.34 -6.34
N ASN A 145 8.70 -1.36 -7.19
CA ASN A 145 8.47 -1.20 -8.62
C ASN A 145 8.05 -2.48 -9.33
N VAL A 146 7.75 -2.39 -10.63
CA VAL A 146 7.51 -3.54 -11.50
C VAL A 146 8.78 -4.38 -11.71
N PRO A 147 8.66 -5.71 -11.92
CA PRO A 147 9.82 -6.58 -12.14
C PRO A 147 10.67 -6.22 -13.35
N GLY A 148 10.13 -5.47 -14.30
CA GLY A 148 10.82 -5.03 -15.52
C GLY A 148 12.05 -4.15 -15.24
N LEU A 149 12.08 -3.46 -14.10
CA LEU A 149 13.17 -2.52 -13.75
C LEU A 149 14.54 -3.22 -13.62
N ALA A 150 14.57 -4.47 -13.15
CA ALA A 150 15.81 -5.26 -13.00
C ALA A 150 16.14 -6.14 -14.22
N GLN A 151 15.45 -5.98 -15.35
CA GLN A 151 15.73 -6.76 -16.57
C GLN A 151 16.78 -6.04 -17.45
N ASN A 152 17.51 -6.81 -18.27
CA ASN A 152 18.64 -6.35 -19.11
C ASN A 152 18.40 -5.06 -19.92
N LYS A 153 17.14 -4.75 -20.27
CA LYS A 153 16.79 -3.53 -21.02
C LYS A 153 17.05 -2.24 -20.24
N TYR A 154 17.11 -2.30 -18.90
CA TYR A 154 17.18 -1.14 -18.01
C TYR A 154 18.26 -1.25 -16.93
N GLN A 155 19.20 -2.17 -17.12
CA GLN A 155 20.28 -2.45 -16.16
C GLN A 155 21.11 -1.20 -15.87
N ASP A 156 21.49 -0.43 -16.89
CA ASP A 156 22.31 0.80 -16.73
C ASP A 156 21.62 1.83 -15.81
N LEU A 157 20.31 2.05 -16.00
CA LEU A 157 19.52 2.97 -15.17
C LEU A 157 19.46 2.48 -13.73
N PHE A 158 19.24 1.17 -13.54
CA PHE A 158 19.15 0.56 -12.23
C PHE A 158 20.49 0.60 -11.49
N GLU A 159 21.60 0.36 -12.18
CA GLU A 159 22.96 0.49 -11.66
C GLU A 159 23.28 1.95 -11.28
N GLN A 160 22.88 2.91 -12.12
CA GLN A 160 22.98 4.33 -11.79
C GLN A 160 22.19 4.68 -10.53
N LEU A 161 20.94 4.22 -10.41
CA LEU A 161 20.12 4.46 -9.23
C LEU A 161 20.75 3.87 -7.95
N ILE A 162 21.29 2.65 -8.02
CA ILE A 162 22.03 2.04 -6.91
C ILE A 162 23.27 2.88 -6.54
N SER A 163 24.00 3.37 -7.54
CA SER A 163 25.16 4.26 -7.33
C SER A 163 24.76 5.55 -6.62
N GLU A 164 23.65 6.17 -7.02
CA GLU A 164 23.12 7.39 -6.39
C GLU A 164 22.75 7.18 -4.91
N PHE A 165 22.16 6.04 -4.56
CA PHE A 165 21.89 5.69 -3.16
C PHE A 165 23.16 5.41 -2.36
N LYS A 166 24.14 4.72 -2.96
CA LYS A 166 25.45 4.50 -2.32
C LYS A 166 26.17 5.82 -2.05
N ALA A 167 26.17 6.73 -3.03
CA ALA A 167 26.70 8.08 -2.88
C ALA A 167 25.95 8.91 -1.83
N ALA A 168 24.66 8.63 -1.61
CA ALA A 168 23.86 9.24 -0.55
C ALA A 168 24.09 8.64 0.85
N GLY A 169 24.98 7.66 0.99
CA GLY A 169 25.31 7.04 2.27
C GLY A 169 24.39 5.87 2.65
N TYR A 170 23.88 5.11 1.67
CA TYR A 170 23.08 3.90 1.91
C TYR A 170 23.75 2.63 1.40
N THR A 171 23.53 1.54 2.13
CA THR A 171 23.80 0.17 1.68
C THR A 171 22.51 -0.43 1.15
N ILE A 172 22.60 -1.08 -0.01
CA ILE A 172 21.47 -1.81 -0.61
C ILE A 172 21.49 -3.26 -0.14
N THR A 173 20.32 -3.80 0.17
CA THR A 173 20.16 -5.21 0.51
C THR A 173 20.23 -6.07 -0.76
N GLU A 174 21.25 -6.91 -0.85
CA GLU A 174 21.49 -7.81 -1.97
C GLU A 174 21.23 -9.29 -1.60
N PRO A 175 20.74 -10.13 -2.55
CA PRO A 175 20.30 -9.74 -3.89
C PRO A 175 18.98 -8.96 -3.84
N VAL A 176 18.79 -8.02 -4.77
CA VAL A 176 17.50 -7.34 -4.94
C VAL A 176 16.46 -8.38 -5.37
N LYS A 177 15.33 -8.47 -4.64
CA LYS A 177 14.33 -9.51 -4.86
C LYS A 177 13.08 -8.99 -5.57
N VAL A 178 12.51 -9.87 -6.39
CA VAL A 178 11.14 -9.77 -6.87
C VAL A 178 10.28 -10.71 -6.04
N LEU A 179 9.35 -10.16 -5.27
CA LEU A 179 8.43 -10.91 -4.42
C LEU A 179 7.08 -11.08 -5.12
N ASN A 180 6.37 -12.18 -4.84
CA ASN A 180 5.03 -12.45 -5.34
C ASN A 180 4.02 -12.37 -4.20
N ALA A 181 3.00 -11.52 -4.33
CA ALA A 181 2.01 -11.28 -3.26
C ALA A 181 1.28 -12.56 -2.80
N ALA A 182 1.12 -13.55 -3.68
CA ALA A 182 0.54 -14.84 -3.32
C ALA A 182 1.34 -15.60 -2.24
N ASP A 183 2.66 -15.41 -2.20
CA ASP A 183 3.54 -16.03 -1.19
C ASP A 183 3.35 -15.40 0.21
N PHE A 184 2.59 -14.30 0.29
CA PHE A 184 2.28 -13.52 1.50
C PHE A 184 0.76 -13.44 1.74
N GLY A 185 -0.01 -14.41 1.24
CA GLY A 185 -1.43 -14.56 1.57
C GLY A 185 -2.41 -13.71 0.75
N VAL A 186 -1.94 -12.97 -0.26
CA VAL A 186 -2.85 -12.25 -1.16
C VAL A 186 -3.36 -13.19 -2.26
N PRO A 187 -4.67 -13.25 -2.56
CA PRO A 187 -5.25 -14.12 -3.59
C PRO A 187 -4.97 -13.62 -5.02
N GLN A 188 -3.74 -13.20 -5.30
CA GLN A 188 -3.31 -12.62 -6.57
C GLN A 188 -1.84 -12.93 -6.85
N LYS A 189 -1.58 -13.47 -8.06
CA LYS A 189 -0.20 -13.56 -8.60
C LYS A 189 0.28 -12.19 -9.05
N ARG A 190 0.82 -11.41 -8.11
CA ARG A 190 1.35 -10.07 -8.35
C ARG A 190 2.82 -10.00 -7.95
N ARG A 191 3.69 -9.95 -8.97
CA ARG A 191 5.14 -9.83 -8.77
C ARG A 191 5.58 -8.38 -8.74
N ARG A 192 6.41 -8.02 -7.75
CA ARG A 192 6.99 -6.67 -7.57
C ARG A 192 8.43 -6.74 -7.13
N LEU A 193 9.24 -5.85 -7.68
CA LEU A 193 10.60 -5.62 -7.25
C LEU A 193 10.57 -4.70 -6.03
N PHE A 194 11.36 -5.05 -5.02
CA PHE A 194 11.56 -4.21 -3.84
C PHE A 194 13.05 -3.91 -3.74
N LEU A 195 13.40 -2.63 -3.62
CA LEU A 195 14.76 -2.18 -3.33
C LEU A 195 14.80 -1.70 -1.88
N LEU A 196 15.52 -2.43 -1.03
CA LEU A 196 15.67 -2.12 0.39
C LEU A 196 17.01 -1.43 0.63
N GLY A 197 16.98 -0.26 1.26
CA GLY A 197 18.18 0.48 1.63
C GLY A 197 18.28 0.72 3.13
N SER A 198 19.49 0.64 3.66
CA SER A 198 19.83 0.96 5.05
C SER A 198 20.91 2.02 5.07
N ARG A 199 20.70 3.09 5.84
CA ARG A 199 21.70 4.15 5.99
C ARG A 199 22.98 3.57 6.58
N LEU A 200 24.15 4.05 6.15
CA LEU A 200 25.43 3.57 6.66
C LEU A 200 25.48 3.68 8.19
N GLY A 201 25.86 2.57 8.84
CA GLY A 201 25.87 2.44 10.30
C GLY A 201 24.61 1.80 10.89
N GLU A 202 23.49 1.76 10.15
CA GLU A 202 22.31 0.99 10.54
C GLU A 202 22.48 -0.49 10.19
N ALA A 203 21.79 -1.37 10.95
CA ALA A 203 21.76 -2.79 10.63
C ALA A 203 21.08 -3.02 9.27
N PRO A 204 21.64 -3.84 8.36
CA PRO A 204 21.00 -4.14 7.08
C PRO A 204 19.63 -4.78 7.26
N VAL A 205 18.65 -4.30 6.49
CA VAL A 205 17.34 -4.95 6.40
C VAL A 205 17.48 -6.27 5.62
N VAL A 206 16.66 -7.26 5.94
CA VAL A 206 16.59 -8.51 5.21
C VAL A 206 15.22 -8.65 4.55
N TYR A 207 15.18 -9.29 3.39
CA TYR A 207 13.91 -9.65 2.78
C TYR A 207 13.19 -10.69 3.65
N PRO A 208 11.85 -10.60 3.77
CA PRO A 208 11.09 -11.65 4.42
C PRO A 208 11.18 -12.96 3.61
N ASP A 209 11.10 -14.07 4.31
CA ASP A 209 10.87 -15.37 3.69
C ASP A 209 9.40 -15.48 3.27
N SER A 210 9.12 -16.27 2.23
CA SER A 210 7.75 -16.60 1.84
C SER A 210 7.02 -17.26 3.00
N GLU A 211 5.85 -16.75 3.36
CA GLU A 211 5.04 -17.29 4.46
C GLU A 211 4.25 -18.53 4.03
N LEU A 212 3.94 -18.64 2.73
CA LEU A 212 3.11 -19.69 2.16
C LEU A 212 3.79 -20.38 0.99
N GLY A 213 3.73 -21.71 0.97
CA GLY A 213 4.02 -22.48 -0.24
C GLY A 213 2.88 -22.36 -1.25
N SER A 214 3.14 -22.66 -2.54
CA SER A 214 2.13 -22.53 -3.62
C SER A 214 0.85 -23.34 -3.42
N HIS A 215 0.90 -24.39 -2.59
CA HIS A 215 -0.24 -25.24 -2.25
C HIS A 215 -1.08 -24.68 -1.09
N GLN A 216 -0.63 -23.59 -0.46
CA GLN A 216 -1.24 -22.92 0.69
C GLN A 216 -1.70 -21.50 0.34
N TRP A 217 -1.60 -21.09 -0.93
CA TRP A 217 -2.05 -19.78 -1.36
C TRP A 217 -3.55 -19.61 -1.14
N VAL A 218 -3.92 -18.42 -0.67
CA VAL A 218 -5.31 -17.98 -0.57
C VAL A 218 -5.92 -17.92 -1.98
N THR A 219 -7.12 -18.48 -2.13
CA THR A 219 -7.82 -18.52 -3.40
C THR A 219 -8.76 -17.32 -3.57
N VAL A 220 -9.22 -17.09 -4.80
CA VAL A 220 -10.29 -16.10 -5.05
C VAL A 220 -11.54 -16.45 -4.24
N LYS A 221 -11.86 -17.74 -4.11
CA LYS A 221 -13.00 -18.20 -3.32
C LYS A 221 -12.87 -17.79 -1.85
N ASP A 222 -11.70 -17.96 -1.26
CA ASP A 222 -11.46 -17.57 0.14
C ASP A 222 -11.62 -16.06 0.39
N ALA A 223 -11.50 -15.25 -0.66
CA ALA A 223 -11.49 -13.80 -0.54
C ALA A 223 -12.84 -13.12 -0.82
N ILE A 224 -13.70 -13.74 -1.63
CA ILE A 224 -14.94 -13.11 -2.10
C ILE A 224 -16.17 -14.02 -2.14
N ALA A 225 -16.07 -15.30 -1.73
CA ALA A 225 -17.21 -16.22 -1.83
C ALA A 225 -18.36 -15.92 -0.84
N ASP A 226 -18.09 -15.12 0.18
CA ASP A 226 -19.09 -14.66 1.13
C ASP A 226 -19.90 -13.47 0.60
N LEU A 227 -19.42 -12.77 -0.45
CA LEU A 227 -20.14 -11.64 -1.03
C LEU A 227 -21.54 -12.07 -1.49
N PRO A 228 -22.58 -11.28 -1.16
CA PRO A 228 -23.94 -11.67 -1.48
C PRO A 228 -24.22 -11.49 -2.98
N ASN A 229 -25.25 -12.17 -3.48
CA ASN A 229 -25.67 -11.96 -4.86
C ASN A 229 -26.24 -10.54 -5.00
N LEU A 230 -25.69 -9.77 -5.95
CA LEU A 230 -26.14 -8.41 -6.18
C LEU A 230 -27.61 -8.35 -6.56
N ASP A 231 -28.16 -9.36 -7.25
CA ASP A 231 -29.56 -9.44 -7.68
C ASP A 231 -30.56 -9.34 -6.51
N ASP A 232 -30.13 -9.66 -5.29
CA ASP A 232 -30.95 -9.58 -4.08
C ASP A 232 -31.14 -8.13 -3.58
N PHE A 233 -30.45 -7.14 -4.18
CA PHE A 233 -30.45 -5.74 -3.77
C PHE A 233 -30.84 -4.79 -4.92
N PRO A 234 -32.14 -4.65 -5.25
CA PRO A 234 -32.60 -3.81 -6.36
C PRO A 234 -32.21 -2.32 -6.22
N GLU A 235 -31.92 -1.84 -5.01
CA GLU A 235 -31.42 -0.49 -4.72
C GLU A 235 -30.08 -0.19 -5.42
N LEU A 236 -29.25 -1.22 -5.60
CA LEU A 236 -27.92 -1.10 -6.23
C LEU A 236 -28.00 -0.80 -7.74
N GLN A 237 -29.20 -0.82 -8.35
CA GLN A 237 -29.41 -0.30 -9.70
C GLN A 237 -29.29 1.22 -9.79
N LYS A 238 -29.49 1.92 -8.66
CA LYS A 238 -29.54 3.39 -8.60
C LYS A 238 -28.49 3.98 -7.64
N SER A 239 -27.79 3.14 -6.89
CA SER A 239 -26.82 3.50 -5.87
C SER A 239 -25.61 2.57 -5.94
N ASP A 240 -24.46 3.03 -5.48
CA ASP A 240 -23.26 2.19 -5.33
C ASP A 240 -23.17 1.52 -3.95
N CYS A 241 -24.15 1.77 -3.08
CA CYS A 241 -24.20 1.25 -1.73
C CYS A 241 -25.62 0.92 -1.26
N VAL A 242 -25.71 -0.04 -0.34
CA VAL A 242 -26.94 -0.50 0.31
C VAL A 242 -26.65 -0.81 1.78
N GLU A 243 -27.66 -0.66 2.63
CA GLU A 243 -27.59 -1.00 4.06
C GLU A 243 -28.21 -2.39 4.27
N LEU A 244 -27.47 -3.28 4.89
CA LEU A 244 -27.84 -4.66 5.19
C LEU A 244 -28.75 -4.71 6.41
N THR A 245 -29.75 -5.59 6.39
CA THR A 245 -30.47 -5.95 7.62
C THR A 245 -29.54 -6.70 8.59
N PRO A 246 -29.87 -6.74 9.89
CA PRO A 246 -29.10 -7.56 10.84
C PRO A 246 -28.95 -9.01 10.39
N GLU A 247 -30.01 -9.63 9.85
CA GLU A 247 -29.98 -11.01 9.36
C GLU A 247 -29.06 -11.19 8.15
N GLN A 248 -29.05 -10.21 7.24
CA GLN A 248 -28.15 -10.22 6.08
C GLN A 248 -26.68 -10.06 6.50
N LEU A 249 -26.41 -9.20 7.49
CA LEU A 249 -25.06 -9.03 8.05
C LEU A 249 -24.60 -10.32 8.75
N ASP A 250 -25.45 -10.91 9.60
CA ASP A 250 -25.14 -12.14 10.32
C ASP A 250 -24.83 -13.29 9.33
N LEU A 251 -25.62 -13.42 8.26
CA LEU A 251 -25.35 -14.39 7.20
C LEU A 251 -24.02 -14.12 6.49
N LEU A 252 -23.75 -12.87 6.12
CA LEU A 252 -22.50 -12.46 5.46
C LEU A 252 -21.28 -12.78 6.33
N GLN A 253 -21.36 -12.52 7.64
CA GLN A 253 -20.30 -12.83 8.59
C GLN A 253 -20.14 -14.33 8.82
N ALA A 254 -21.24 -15.09 8.89
CA ALA A 254 -21.21 -16.54 9.05
C ALA A 254 -20.62 -17.28 7.84
N LEU A 255 -20.67 -16.68 6.65
CA LEU A 255 -20.07 -17.21 5.42
C LEU A 255 -18.61 -16.78 5.22
N ALA A 256 -18.11 -15.83 6.02
CA ALA A 256 -16.76 -15.31 5.88
C ALA A 256 -15.71 -16.41 6.12
N MET A 257 -14.75 -16.52 5.21
CA MET A 257 -13.59 -17.38 5.37
C MET A 257 -12.51 -16.68 6.21
N PRO A 258 -11.54 -17.40 6.81
CA PRO A 258 -10.53 -16.81 7.69
C PRO A 258 -9.78 -15.60 7.10
N TYR A 259 -9.59 -15.58 5.77
CA TYR A 259 -9.02 -14.42 5.08
C TYR A 259 -9.90 -13.17 5.25
N VAL A 260 -11.21 -13.28 5.02
CA VAL A 260 -12.18 -12.17 5.15
C VAL A 260 -12.43 -11.81 6.61
N GLU A 261 -12.44 -12.79 7.51
CA GLU A 261 -12.56 -12.54 8.95
C GLU A 261 -11.47 -11.61 9.46
N LYS A 262 -10.21 -11.77 8.98
CA LYS A 262 -9.12 -10.84 9.30
C LYS A 262 -9.36 -9.45 8.74
N LEU A 263 -9.78 -9.34 7.47
CA LEU A 263 -10.02 -8.05 6.82
C LEU A 263 -11.17 -7.26 7.45
N ARG A 264 -12.11 -7.94 8.11
CA ARG A 264 -13.26 -7.34 8.80
C ARG A 264 -13.08 -7.20 10.32
N ASP A 265 -11.87 -7.47 10.84
CA ASP A 265 -11.55 -7.48 12.27
C ASP A 265 -12.47 -8.42 13.10
N LEU A 266 -13.00 -9.49 12.50
CA LEU A 266 -13.81 -10.51 13.18
C LEU A 266 -12.94 -11.47 14.01
N ILE A 267 -11.68 -11.62 13.63
CA ILE A 267 -10.66 -12.36 14.38
C ILE A 267 -9.43 -11.50 14.61
N THR A 268 -8.75 -11.74 15.73
CA THR A 268 -7.51 -11.03 16.07
C THR A 268 -6.35 -11.51 15.20
N ASP A 269 -5.67 -10.58 14.53
CA ASP A 269 -4.38 -10.82 13.89
C ASP A 269 -3.24 -10.29 14.79
N PRO A 270 -2.45 -11.15 15.46
CA PRO A 270 -1.39 -10.71 16.35
C PRO A 270 -0.24 -9.99 15.64
N GLY A 271 -0.14 -10.11 14.31
CA GLY A 271 0.83 -9.39 13.49
C GLY A 271 0.36 -8.02 13.00
N ASN A 272 -0.91 -7.68 13.24
CA ASN A 272 -1.49 -6.41 12.80
C ASN A 272 -1.42 -5.36 13.91
N PHE A 273 -0.51 -4.39 13.76
CA PHE A 273 -0.35 -3.25 14.65
C PHE A 273 -1.02 -1.97 14.14
N ALA A 274 -1.90 -2.06 13.14
CA ALA A 274 -2.61 -0.91 12.60
C ALA A 274 -3.58 -0.30 13.62
N TYR A 275 -3.93 0.97 13.43
CA TYR A 275 -5.01 1.57 14.22
C TYR A 275 -6.36 0.99 13.79
N PRO A 276 -7.24 0.64 14.74
CA PRO A 276 -8.59 0.20 14.42
C PRO A 276 -9.30 1.23 13.54
N ARG A 277 -9.90 0.79 12.43
CA ARG A 277 -10.66 1.67 11.55
C ARG A 277 -12.11 1.72 11.99
N GLN A 278 -12.69 2.91 12.00
CA GLN A 278 -14.12 3.08 12.21
C GLN A 278 -14.83 2.94 10.87
N TRP A 279 -15.67 1.92 10.74
CA TRP A 279 -16.47 1.68 9.55
C TRP A 279 -17.82 1.07 9.94
N ASN A 280 -18.82 1.18 9.06
CA ASN A 280 -20.14 0.61 9.30
C ASN A 280 -20.21 -0.78 8.65
N PRO A 281 -20.23 -1.88 9.42
CA PRO A 281 -20.33 -3.23 8.88
C PRO A 281 -21.66 -3.55 8.20
N GLN A 282 -22.71 -2.78 8.50
CA GLN A 282 -24.01 -2.92 7.84
C GLN A 282 -24.04 -2.27 6.47
N ARG A 283 -23.03 -1.48 6.07
CA ARG A 283 -23.06 -0.78 4.78
C ARG A 283 -22.18 -1.49 3.76
N LEU A 284 -22.82 -2.08 2.74
CA LEU A 284 -22.13 -2.58 1.56
C LEU A 284 -21.93 -1.41 0.58
N THR A 285 -20.68 -1.14 0.18
CA THR A 285 -20.33 -0.04 -0.73
C THR A 285 -19.65 -0.56 -2.00
N SER A 286 -19.41 0.32 -2.98
CA SER A 286 -18.72 -0.01 -4.24
C SER A 286 -19.34 -1.20 -4.99
N SER A 287 -20.66 -1.35 -4.88
CA SER A 287 -21.42 -2.49 -5.42
C SER A 287 -22.52 -2.08 -6.40
N PRO A 288 -22.32 -1.10 -7.32
CA PRO A 288 -23.36 -0.76 -8.28
C PRO A 288 -23.66 -1.96 -9.19
N GLN A 289 -24.95 -2.24 -9.42
CA GLN A 289 -25.36 -3.27 -10.36
C GLN A 289 -25.11 -2.84 -11.80
N THR A 290 -24.66 -3.78 -12.62
CA THR A 290 -24.59 -3.64 -14.08
C THR A 290 -25.54 -4.62 -14.74
N GLN A 291 -26.37 -4.13 -15.67
CA GLN A 291 -27.25 -5.00 -16.46
C GLN A 291 -26.46 -5.60 -17.62
N HIS A 292 -26.31 -6.93 -17.60
CA HIS A 292 -25.68 -7.69 -18.67
C HIS A 292 -26.74 -8.26 -19.63
N THR A 293 -26.39 -8.38 -20.91
CA THR A 293 -27.25 -9.05 -21.90
C THR A 293 -27.36 -10.54 -21.59
N GLU A 294 -28.48 -11.19 -21.94
CA GLU A 294 -28.67 -12.64 -21.78
C GLU A 294 -27.52 -13.42 -22.42
N THR A 295 -27.07 -13.00 -23.61
CA THR A 295 -25.93 -13.59 -24.31
C THR A 295 -24.65 -13.53 -23.47
N SER A 296 -24.39 -12.42 -22.77
CA SER A 296 -23.22 -12.32 -21.89
C SER A 296 -23.35 -13.25 -20.68
N ILE A 297 -24.54 -13.31 -20.06
CA ILE A 297 -24.81 -14.16 -18.90
C ILE A 297 -24.61 -15.64 -19.26
N GLU A 298 -25.16 -16.10 -20.38
CA GLU A 298 -25.01 -17.48 -20.84
C GLU A 298 -23.56 -17.83 -21.16
N ARG A 299 -22.80 -16.89 -21.73
CA ARG A 299 -21.39 -17.10 -22.09
C ARG A 299 -20.53 -17.33 -20.85
N PHE A 300 -20.68 -16.51 -19.82
CA PHE A 300 -19.98 -16.72 -18.54
C PHE A 300 -20.47 -17.99 -17.82
N ARG A 301 -21.78 -18.27 -17.82
CA ARG A 301 -22.35 -19.48 -17.19
C ARG A 301 -21.81 -20.78 -17.80
N ASN A 302 -21.56 -20.78 -19.11
CA ASN A 302 -21.06 -21.96 -19.83
C ASN A 302 -19.53 -22.09 -19.80
N THR A 303 -18.80 -21.09 -19.28
CA THR A 303 -17.34 -21.14 -19.19
C THR A 303 -16.92 -22.06 -18.04
N PRO A 304 -16.19 -23.17 -18.30
CA PRO A 304 -15.72 -24.05 -17.25
C PRO A 304 -14.82 -23.31 -16.25
N MET A 305 -14.86 -23.70 -14.98
CA MET A 305 -14.01 -23.12 -13.96
C MET A 305 -12.53 -23.25 -14.33
N GLY A 306 -11.81 -22.12 -14.33
CA GLY A 306 -10.39 -22.06 -14.65
C GLY A 306 -10.05 -21.86 -16.13
N GLU A 307 -11.05 -21.86 -17.01
CA GLU A 307 -10.89 -21.55 -18.43
C GLU A 307 -11.19 -20.09 -18.73
N VAL A 308 -10.72 -19.62 -19.88
CA VAL A 308 -11.10 -18.33 -20.45
C VAL A 308 -12.18 -18.54 -21.51
N GLU A 309 -13.08 -17.56 -21.66
CA GLU A 309 -14.07 -17.58 -22.74
C GLU A 309 -13.35 -17.77 -24.09
N SER A 310 -13.78 -18.76 -24.87
CA SER A 310 -13.36 -18.89 -26.26
C SER A 310 -13.92 -17.71 -27.05
N THR A 311 -13.03 -16.84 -27.53
CA THR A 311 -13.33 -15.71 -28.43
C THR A 311 -13.95 -16.15 -29.74
#